data_AF-A0A0J7KQF1-F1
#
_entry.id   AF-A0A0J7KQF1-F1
#
_cell.length_a   1.000
_cell.length_b   1.000
_cell.length_c   1.000
_cell.angle_alpha   90.00
_cell.angle_beta   90.00
_cell.angle_gamma   90.00
#
_symmetry.space_group_name_H-M   'P 1'
#
loop_
_entity.id
_entity.type
_entity.pdbx_description
1 polymer ?
#
loop_
_entity_poly.entity_id
_entity_poly.type
_entity_poly.pdbx_seq_one_letter_code
_entity_poly.pdbx_strand_id
1 'polypeptide(L)'
;MDTTLVDFNDMRWERGDISFIFNGDQKPGHSLTVLDNKAKLFQRVRHKETELEIEDEVDILMSSDIMAAQMSTKGITFSRAQTGWIFREDKREMVGTFHADFYQINGMVLESRKRREHLSEEDLQKNKAIMESLTKGSSQGFKNGEPPLRRASLNPPPESNITWDEYVVAPSGECPLLGRNLVYKESSKSFKATVAMSPDFPLTVDMLLNVLEVITPFKHLSKLRQFVLMKLPPGFPVKIDIPILPTVTAKITFQEFAFRNDIDPELFQVPSDYFEDPMR
;
A
#
# COMPACT_ATOMS: atom_id res chain seq x y z
N MET A 1 17.87 -3.12 2.68
CA MET A 1 16.69 -2.61 3.44
C MET A 1 16.07 -3.79 4.12
N ASP A 2 16.00 -3.78 5.44
CA ASP A 2 15.35 -4.86 6.18
C ASP A 2 13.93 -4.45 6.55
N THR A 3 12.98 -5.38 6.42
CA THR A 3 11.59 -5.18 6.76
C THR A 3 11.07 -6.37 7.55
N THR A 4 10.24 -6.07 8.55
CA THR A 4 9.44 -7.10 9.21
C THR A 4 8.10 -7.31 8.54
N LEU A 5 7.75 -6.50 7.54
CA LEU A 5 6.49 -6.57 6.81
C LEU A 5 6.72 -7.32 5.49
N VAL A 6 6.11 -8.49 5.36
CA VAL A 6 6.25 -9.39 4.20
C VAL A 6 5.21 -9.02 3.14
N ASP A 7 3.93 -9.04 3.52
CA ASP A 7 2.82 -8.81 2.60
C ASP A 7 1.56 -8.33 3.35
N PHE A 8 0.56 -7.92 2.57
CA PHE A 8 -0.80 -7.64 3.01
C PHE A 8 -1.79 -8.53 2.22
N ASN A 9 -1.75 -9.84 2.47
CA ASN A 9 -2.71 -10.80 1.91
C ASN A 9 -3.92 -10.99 2.83
N ASP A 10 -5.10 -11.20 2.23
CA ASP A 10 -6.36 -11.43 2.95
C ASP A 10 -6.66 -10.41 4.05
N MET A 11 -6.24 -9.16 3.81
CA MET A 11 -6.39 -8.04 4.73
C MET A 11 -5.68 -8.25 6.08
N ARG A 12 -4.64 -9.09 6.13
CA ARG A 12 -3.78 -9.31 7.30
C ARG A 12 -2.35 -8.89 7.01
N TRP A 13 -1.69 -8.34 8.01
CA TRP A 13 -0.26 -8.07 7.94
C TRP A 13 0.52 -9.36 8.18
N GLU A 14 1.22 -9.82 7.16
CA GLU A 14 2.19 -10.89 7.34
C GLU A 14 3.50 -10.30 7.84
N ARG A 15 3.96 -10.79 9.00
CA ARG A 15 5.24 -10.38 9.58
C ARG A 15 6.30 -11.44 9.37
N GLY A 16 7.47 -11.02 8.91
CA GLY A 16 8.61 -11.88 8.61
C GLY A 16 9.92 -11.22 8.97
N ASP A 17 10.99 -11.74 8.40
CA ASP A 17 12.35 -11.20 8.50
C ASP A 17 12.91 -11.19 7.08
N ILE A 18 12.64 -10.10 6.37
CA ILE A 18 12.90 -9.97 4.94
C ILE A 18 13.94 -8.89 4.72
N SER A 19 14.96 -9.19 3.93
CA SER A 19 15.99 -8.24 3.53
C SER A 19 15.94 -7.99 2.02
N PHE A 20 16.09 -6.74 1.62
CA PHE A 20 16.22 -6.32 0.23
C PHE A 20 17.63 -5.83 -0.04
N ILE A 21 18.27 -6.44 -1.03
CA ILE A 21 19.57 -6.04 -1.55
C ILE A 21 19.36 -5.42 -2.92
N PHE A 22 19.73 -4.14 -3.05
CA PHE A 22 19.73 -3.44 -4.32
C PHE A 22 21.16 -3.25 -4.81
N ASN A 23 21.43 -3.68 -6.04
CA ASN A 23 22.70 -3.51 -6.74
C ASN A 23 22.49 -2.61 -7.96
N GLY A 24 22.95 -1.36 -7.86
CA GLY A 24 22.81 -0.35 -8.91
C GLY A 24 23.67 -0.59 -10.16
N ASP A 25 24.67 -1.46 -10.08
CA ASP A 25 25.54 -1.78 -11.22
C ASP A 25 24.96 -2.88 -12.13
N GLN A 26 23.87 -3.51 -11.69
CA GLN A 26 23.20 -4.60 -12.41
C GLN A 26 22.03 -4.09 -13.25
N LYS A 27 21.67 -4.83 -14.30
CA LYS A 27 20.48 -4.53 -15.11
C LYS A 27 19.19 -4.61 -14.25
N PRO A 28 18.10 -3.90 -14.61
CA PRO A 28 16.88 -3.85 -13.82
C PRO A 28 16.26 -5.20 -13.40
N GLY A 29 16.46 -6.27 -14.18
CA GLY A 29 15.97 -7.62 -13.85
C GLY A 29 16.85 -8.41 -12.86
N HIS A 30 18.00 -7.86 -12.47
CA HIS A 30 18.95 -8.46 -11.53
C HIS A 30 19.40 -7.49 -10.43
N SER A 31 18.90 -6.25 -10.46
CA SER A 31 19.31 -5.20 -9.54
C SER A 31 18.66 -5.30 -8.18
N LEU A 32 17.61 -6.12 -8.00
CA LEU A 32 16.92 -6.26 -6.72
C LEU A 32 16.78 -7.74 -6.33
N THR A 33 17.27 -8.07 -5.13
CA THR A 33 17.16 -9.40 -4.52
C THR A 33 16.42 -9.29 -3.20
N VAL A 34 15.45 -10.17 -2.97
CA VAL A 34 14.71 -10.33 -1.72
C VAL A 34 15.23 -11.58 -1.02
N LEU A 35 15.44 -11.50 0.29
CA LEU A 35 15.91 -12.59 1.12
C LEU A 35 14.87 -12.83 2.21
N ASP A 36 14.48 -14.10 2.40
CA ASP A 36 13.77 -14.56 3.59
C ASP A 36 14.79 -15.18 4.54
N ASN A 37 15.10 -14.46 5.62
CA ASN A 37 16.14 -14.85 6.57
C ASN A 37 15.72 -16.05 7.43
N LYS A 38 14.42 -16.28 7.60
CA LYS A 38 13.91 -17.44 8.37
C LYS A 38 13.96 -18.71 7.55
N ALA A 39 13.56 -18.63 6.28
CA ALA A 39 13.60 -19.76 5.36
C ALA A 39 14.99 -20.01 4.77
N LYS A 40 15.91 -19.03 4.89
CA LYS A 40 17.21 -19.00 4.18
C LYS A 40 17.02 -19.13 2.68
N LEU A 41 16.02 -18.42 2.16
CA LEU A 41 15.71 -18.38 0.73
C LEU A 41 16.01 -16.99 0.20
N PHE A 42 16.37 -16.92 -1.08
CA PHE A 42 16.43 -15.65 -1.78
C PHE A 42 15.76 -15.75 -3.15
N GLN A 43 15.29 -14.62 -3.63
CA GLN A 43 14.66 -14.49 -4.93
C GLN A 43 15.13 -13.20 -5.58
N ARG A 44 15.45 -13.26 -6.86
CA ARG A 44 15.72 -12.05 -7.65
C ARG A 44 14.40 -11.53 -8.17
N VAL A 45 14.07 -10.29 -7.85
CA VAL A 45 12.82 -9.67 -8.28
C VAL A 45 12.82 -9.60 -9.81
N ARG A 46 12.02 -10.47 -10.41
CA ARG A 46 11.79 -10.45 -11.85
C ARG A 46 10.75 -9.38 -12.13
N HIS A 47 10.98 -8.61 -13.18
CA HIS A 47 10.03 -7.58 -13.61
C HIS A 47 8.78 -8.16 -14.32
N LYS A 48 8.64 -9.50 -14.35
CA LYS A 48 7.56 -10.24 -14.98
C LYS A 48 6.98 -11.21 -13.96
N GLU A 49 5.70 -11.05 -13.66
CA GLU A 49 4.88 -11.98 -12.87
C GLU A 49 4.81 -13.34 -13.60
N THR A 50 4.81 -14.42 -12.83
CA THR A 50 4.61 -15.78 -13.34
C THR A 50 3.13 -16.01 -13.65
N GLU A 51 2.83 -16.98 -14.52
CA GLU A 51 1.44 -17.35 -14.83
C GLU A 51 0.66 -17.79 -13.58
N LEU A 52 1.34 -18.46 -12.64
CA LEU A 52 0.74 -18.89 -11.37
C LEU A 52 0.37 -17.72 -10.46
N GLU A 53 1.25 -16.71 -10.34
CA GLU A 53 0.96 -15.51 -9.55
C GLU A 53 -0.21 -14.72 -10.14
N ILE A 54 -0.26 -14.63 -11.47
CA ILE A 54 -1.38 -13.99 -12.18
C ILE A 54 -2.68 -14.77 -11.92
N GLU A 55 -2.65 -16.10 -12.01
CA GLU A 55 -3.82 -16.94 -11.73
C GLU A 55 -4.34 -16.77 -10.29
N ASP A 56 -3.43 -16.70 -9.31
CA ASP A 56 -3.79 -16.50 -7.90
C ASP A 56 -4.37 -15.09 -7.66
N GLU A 57 -3.80 -14.04 -8.27
CA GLU A 57 -4.37 -12.68 -8.22
C GLU A 57 -5.76 -12.64 -8.87
N VAL A 58 -5.95 -13.33 -9.99
CA VAL A 58 -7.26 -13.44 -10.67
C VAL A 58 -8.28 -14.14 -9.77
N ASP A 59 -7.92 -15.24 -9.11
CA ASP A 59 -8.81 -15.97 -8.19
C ASP A 59 -9.31 -15.08 -7.04
N ILE A 60 -8.41 -14.31 -6.44
CA ILE A 60 -8.72 -13.33 -5.40
C ILE A 60 -9.64 -12.24 -5.96
N LEU A 61 -9.35 -11.69 -7.13
CA LEU A 61 -10.16 -10.62 -7.74
C LEU A 61 -11.56 -11.09 -8.14
N MET A 62 -11.74 -12.37 -8.48
CA MET A 62 -13.05 -12.94 -8.78
C MET A 62 -13.99 -13.03 -7.57
N SER A 63 -13.47 -13.07 -6.34
CA SER A 63 -14.27 -13.20 -5.11
C SER A 63 -14.22 -11.98 -4.18
N SER A 64 -13.28 -11.06 -4.42
CA SER A 64 -13.11 -9.85 -3.61
C SER A 64 -13.70 -8.62 -4.28
N ASP A 65 -14.01 -7.61 -3.47
CA ASP A 65 -14.45 -6.34 -3.98
C ASP A 65 -13.31 -5.61 -4.71
N ILE A 66 -13.58 -5.11 -5.92
CA ILE A 66 -12.59 -4.31 -6.65
C ILE A 66 -12.60 -2.89 -6.07
N MET A 67 -11.52 -2.51 -5.40
CA MET A 67 -11.41 -1.23 -4.70
C MET A 67 -10.29 -0.37 -5.26
N ALA A 68 -10.63 0.88 -5.57
CA ALA A 68 -9.66 1.93 -5.86
C ALA A 68 -9.81 3.03 -4.80
N ALA A 69 -8.70 3.43 -4.18
CA ALA A 69 -8.68 4.52 -3.21
C ALA A 69 -7.59 5.51 -3.57
N GLN A 70 -7.96 6.79 -3.62
CA GLN A 70 -7.06 7.89 -3.93
C GLN A 70 -7.18 8.96 -2.86
N MET A 71 -6.04 9.52 -2.47
CA MET A 71 -5.99 10.68 -1.60
C MET A 71 -6.05 11.95 -2.45
N SER A 72 -7.07 12.77 -2.25
CA SER A 72 -7.12 14.10 -2.85
C SER A 72 -6.22 15.05 -2.06
N THR A 73 -5.27 15.66 -2.76
CA THR A 73 -4.33 16.63 -2.19
C THR A 73 -4.72 18.08 -2.46
N LYS A 74 -5.84 18.29 -3.15
CA LYS A 74 -6.35 19.62 -3.51
C LYS A 74 -6.81 20.34 -2.24
N GLY A 75 -6.25 21.52 -1.99
CA GLY A 75 -6.63 22.34 -0.85
C GLY A 75 -6.10 21.87 0.51
N ILE A 76 -5.09 20.99 0.52
CA ILE A 76 -4.41 20.62 1.77
C ILE A 76 -3.72 21.86 2.37
N THR A 77 -3.94 22.07 3.66
CA THR A 77 -3.24 23.09 4.45
C THR A 77 -2.66 22.48 5.72
N PHE A 78 -1.60 23.09 6.23
CA PHE A 78 -0.92 22.65 7.46
C PHE A 78 -1.12 23.69 8.54
N SER A 79 -1.49 23.25 9.74
CA SER A 79 -1.58 24.09 10.93
C SER A 79 -0.80 23.46 12.07
N ARG A 80 -0.15 24.27 12.91
CA ARG A 80 0.54 23.78 14.11
C ARG A 80 -0.45 23.00 14.98
N ALA A 81 -0.08 21.79 15.35
CA ALA A 81 -0.83 21.04 16.36
C ALA A 81 -0.60 21.73 17.70
N GLN A 82 -1.62 21.81 18.54
CA GLN A 82 -1.53 22.46 19.85
C GLN A 82 -1.81 21.48 20.98
N THR A 83 -1.17 21.69 22.11
CA THR A 83 -1.36 20.95 23.37
C THR A 83 -1.77 21.89 24.50
N GLY A 84 -2.49 21.37 25.50
CA GLY A 84 -2.97 22.13 26.67
C GLY A 84 -4.43 22.59 26.53
N TRP A 85 -5.21 22.42 27.61
CA TRP A 85 -6.64 22.76 27.65
C TRP A 85 -6.87 24.23 28.02
N ILE A 86 -6.06 24.79 28.94
CA ILE A 86 -6.21 26.16 29.46
C ILE A 86 -5.26 27.14 28.73
N PHE A 87 -4.01 26.74 28.52
CA PHE A 87 -3.04 27.47 27.71
C PHE A 87 -2.68 26.58 26.53
N ARG A 88 -3.03 27.00 25.32
CA ARG A 88 -2.68 26.29 24.10
C ARG A 88 -1.29 26.69 23.67
N GLU A 89 -0.39 25.72 23.59
CA GLU A 89 0.96 25.89 23.09
C GLU A 89 1.17 24.99 21.87
N ASP A 90 2.03 25.43 20.97
CA ASP A 90 2.44 24.63 19.82
C ASP A 90 3.12 23.34 20.26
N LYS A 91 2.62 22.24 19.74
CA LYS A 91 3.05 20.90 20.08
C LYS A 91 4.43 20.62 19.48
N ARG A 92 5.42 20.44 20.36
CA ARG A 92 6.76 19.96 20.04
C ARG A 92 7.10 18.78 20.92
N GLU A 93 7.47 17.65 20.32
CA GLU A 93 7.83 16.42 21.05
C GLU A 93 9.06 15.76 20.41
N MET A 94 9.67 14.82 21.12
CA MET A 94 10.69 13.94 20.58
C MET A 94 10.06 12.81 19.79
N VAL A 95 10.52 12.58 18.57
CA VAL A 95 10.24 11.38 17.80
C VAL A 95 11.55 10.60 17.70
N GLY A 96 11.65 9.53 18.48
CA GLY A 96 12.93 8.86 18.72
C GLY A 96 13.93 9.83 19.35
N THR A 97 15.06 10.08 18.68
CA THR A 97 16.10 11.02 19.14
C THR A 97 15.99 12.43 18.54
N PHE A 98 14.94 12.73 17.77
CA PHE A 98 14.83 13.99 17.03
C PHE A 98 13.72 14.88 17.59
N HIS A 99 14.03 16.17 17.80
CA HIS A 99 13.01 17.17 18.11
C HIS A 99 12.14 17.42 16.88
N ALA A 100 10.83 17.29 17.06
CA ALA A 100 9.87 17.43 15.97
C ALA A 100 8.71 18.34 16.35
N ASP A 101 8.35 19.17 15.38
CA ASP A 101 7.20 20.04 15.41
C ASP A 101 5.99 19.34 14.80
N PHE A 102 4.87 19.31 15.51
CA PHE A 102 3.68 18.60 15.05
C PHE A 102 2.75 19.52 14.28
N TYR A 103 2.28 19.03 13.13
CA TYR A 103 1.32 19.71 12.27
C TYR A 103 0.08 18.82 12.07
N GLN A 104 -1.08 19.45 12.08
CA GLN A 104 -2.32 18.86 11.59
C GLN A 104 -2.44 19.13 10.09
N ILE A 105 -2.81 18.10 9.35
CA ILE A 105 -3.07 18.17 7.91
C ILE A 105 -4.57 18.32 7.72
N ASN A 106 -4.98 19.49 7.21
CA ASN A 106 -6.36 19.84 6.99
C ASN A 106 -6.73 19.72 5.51
N GLY A 107 -8.00 19.47 5.21
CA GLY A 107 -8.50 19.40 3.83
C GLY A 107 -8.20 18.09 3.10
N MET A 108 -7.61 17.10 3.79
CA MET A 108 -7.33 15.80 3.21
C MET A 108 -8.60 14.96 3.08
N VAL A 109 -8.88 14.49 1.87
CA VAL A 109 -10.06 13.69 1.55
C VAL A 109 -9.61 12.38 0.91
N LEU A 110 -10.09 11.25 1.44
CA LEU A 110 -9.93 9.95 0.81
C LEU A 110 -11.16 9.68 -0.05
N GLU A 111 -10.95 9.60 -1.35
CA GLU A 111 -11.94 9.19 -2.32
C GLU A 111 -11.75 7.69 -2.57
N SER A 112 -12.81 6.92 -2.38
CA SER A 112 -12.80 5.48 -2.58
C SER A 112 -13.93 5.08 -3.51
N ARG A 113 -13.61 4.23 -4.47
CA ARG A 113 -14.54 3.61 -5.42
C ARG A 113 -14.46 2.11 -5.24
N LYS A 114 -15.62 1.48 -5.25
CA LYS A 114 -15.75 0.04 -5.01
C LYS A 114 -16.73 -0.55 -6.02
N ARG A 115 -16.33 -1.59 -6.74
CA ARG A 115 -17.14 -2.34 -7.73
C ARG A 115 -17.36 -3.78 -7.27
N ARG A 116 -18.56 -4.31 -7.55
CA ARG A 116 -19.04 -5.59 -7.01
C ARG A 116 -19.97 -6.38 -7.92
N GLU A 117 -20.18 -5.93 -9.16
CA GLU A 117 -21.11 -6.56 -10.10
C GLU A 117 -20.75 -8.00 -10.49
N HIS A 118 -19.52 -8.43 -10.26
CA HIS A 118 -19.05 -9.79 -10.49
C HIS A 118 -19.28 -10.73 -9.29
N LEU A 119 -19.60 -10.18 -8.13
CA LEU A 119 -19.69 -10.93 -6.88
C LEU A 119 -21.06 -11.60 -6.71
N SER A 120 -21.04 -12.83 -6.21
CA SER A 120 -22.24 -13.52 -5.76
C SER A 120 -22.72 -13.00 -4.40
N GLU A 121 -23.95 -13.31 -4.01
CA GLU A 121 -24.47 -12.97 -2.68
C GLU A 121 -23.62 -13.58 -1.56
N GLU A 122 -23.11 -14.80 -1.76
CA GLU A 122 -22.18 -15.45 -0.84
C GLU A 122 -20.86 -14.70 -0.72
N ASP A 123 -20.29 -14.25 -1.84
CA ASP A 123 -19.06 -13.44 -1.86
C ASP A 123 -19.27 -12.10 -1.13
N LEU A 124 -20.42 -11.44 -1.36
CA LEU A 124 -20.78 -10.20 -0.68
C LEU A 124 -20.87 -10.37 0.84
N GLN A 125 -21.45 -11.48 1.30
CA GLN A 125 -21.55 -11.80 2.73
C GLN A 125 -20.17 -12.09 3.34
N LYS A 126 -19.33 -12.89 2.67
CA LYS A 126 -17.94 -13.15 3.08
C LYS A 126 -17.14 -11.86 3.19
N ASN A 127 -17.19 -11.01 2.16
CA ASN A 127 -16.46 -9.74 2.12
C ASN A 127 -16.93 -8.77 3.21
N LYS A 128 -18.24 -8.77 3.51
CA LYS A 128 -18.79 -7.99 4.63
C LYS A 128 -18.28 -8.50 5.98
N ALA A 129 -18.27 -9.82 6.20
CA ALA A 129 -17.76 -10.42 7.42
C ALA A 129 -16.27 -10.13 7.63
N ILE A 130 -15.46 -10.22 6.56
CA ILE A 130 -14.03 -9.87 6.59
C ILE A 130 -13.86 -8.40 7.00
N MET A 131 -14.56 -7.45 6.35
CA MET A 131 -14.52 -6.02 6.71
C MET A 131 -14.93 -5.74 8.16
N GLU A 132 -15.96 -6.43 8.66
CA GLU A 132 -16.40 -6.28 10.05
C GLU A 132 -15.36 -6.82 11.04
N SER A 133 -14.73 -7.96 10.72
CA SER A 133 -13.67 -8.56 11.54
C SER A 133 -12.46 -7.62 11.68
N LEU A 134 -12.06 -6.96 10.59
CA LEU A 134 -10.97 -5.98 10.57
C LEU A 134 -11.28 -4.75 11.42
N THR A 135 -12.49 -4.23 11.30
CA THR A 135 -12.90 -3.04 12.06
C THR A 135 -13.00 -3.33 13.57
N LYS A 136 -13.29 -4.59 13.93
CA LYS A 136 -13.40 -5.05 15.33
C LYS A 136 -12.11 -5.68 15.88
N GLY A 137 -11.06 -5.82 15.07
CA GLY A 137 -9.78 -6.44 15.46
C GLY A 137 -9.87 -7.95 15.75
N SER A 138 -10.86 -8.66 15.21
CA SER A 138 -11.04 -10.11 15.40
C SER A 138 -10.39 -10.90 14.26
N SER A 139 -9.56 -11.88 14.58
CA SER A 139 -8.82 -12.72 13.63
C SER A 139 -9.56 -14.01 13.23
N GLN A 140 -10.89 -14.04 13.30
CA GLN A 140 -11.67 -15.19 12.84
C GLN A 140 -12.15 -14.99 11.40
N GLY A 141 -11.60 -15.75 10.45
CA GLY A 141 -12.10 -15.72 9.07
C GLY A 141 -11.39 -16.60 8.04
N PHE A 142 -10.11 -16.90 8.21
CA PHE A 142 -9.36 -17.63 7.18
C PHE A 142 -8.90 -18.98 7.72
N LYS A 143 -9.32 -20.07 7.06
CA LYS A 143 -8.83 -21.42 7.32
C LYS A 143 -7.38 -21.48 6.85
N ASN A 144 -6.44 -21.56 7.79
CA ASN A 144 -5.03 -21.73 7.47
C ASN A 144 -4.75 -23.19 7.05
N GLY A 145 -4.05 -23.40 5.92
CA GLY A 145 -3.26 -24.61 5.67
C GLY A 145 -3.62 -25.48 4.47
N GLU A 146 -4.72 -25.22 3.76
CA GLU A 146 -5.02 -25.89 2.49
C GLU A 146 -4.70 -24.92 1.33
N PRO A 147 -4.09 -25.40 0.23
CA PRO A 147 -3.91 -24.57 -0.97
C PRO A 147 -5.29 -24.05 -1.39
N PRO A 148 -5.44 -22.76 -1.69
CA PRO A 148 -6.73 -22.20 -2.08
C PRO A 148 -7.24 -22.99 -3.28
N LEU A 149 -8.41 -23.60 -3.11
CA LEU A 149 -9.06 -24.33 -4.18
C LEU A 149 -9.55 -23.29 -5.18
N ARG A 150 -8.85 -23.15 -6.31
CA ARG A 150 -9.17 -22.17 -7.34
C ARG A 150 -10.63 -22.31 -7.74
N ARG A 151 -11.36 -21.20 -7.70
CA ARG A 151 -12.79 -21.22 -8.02
C ARG A 151 -12.97 -21.37 -9.53
N ALA A 152 -14.14 -21.87 -9.92
CA ALA A 152 -14.56 -21.78 -11.30
C ALA A 152 -14.68 -20.32 -11.74
N SER A 153 -14.42 -20.07 -13.03
CA SER A 153 -14.57 -18.75 -13.64
C SER A 153 -15.98 -18.19 -13.45
N LEU A 154 -16.09 -16.86 -13.49
CA LEU A 154 -17.36 -16.16 -13.34
C LEU A 154 -18.35 -16.56 -14.45
N ASN A 155 -19.62 -16.74 -14.09
CA ASN A 155 -20.70 -16.95 -15.07
C ASN A 155 -20.71 -15.80 -16.08
N PRO A 156 -20.88 -16.03 -17.40
CA PRO A 156 -20.85 -14.96 -18.40
C PRO A 156 -21.87 -13.86 -18.09
N PRO A 157 -21.62 -12.61 -18.52
CA PRO A 157 -22.62 -11.55 -18.42
C PRO A 157 -23.90 -11.95 -19.19
N PRO A 158 -25.06 -11.39 -18.83
CA PRO A 158 -26.28 -11.56 -19.61
C PRO A 158 -26.06 -11.15 -21.08
N GLU A 159 -26.72 -11.84 -22.00
CA GLU A 159 -26.66 -11.46 -23.42
C GLU A 159 -27.16 -10.02 -23.61
N SER A 160 -26.40 -9.26 -24.41
CA SER A 160 -26.73 -7.89 -24.74
C SER A 160 -27.60 -7.85 -25.99
N ASN A 161 -28.68 -7.08 -25.94
CA ASN A 161 -29.53 -6.81 -27.11
C ASN A 161 -29.00 -5.66 -27.98
N ILE A 162 -27.83 -5.11 -27.65
CA ILE A 162 -27.25 -3.97 -28.35
C ILE A 162 -26.64 -4.43 -29.68
N THR A 163 -27.08 -3.80 -30.76
CA THR A 163 -26.52 -4.04 -32.10
C THR A 163 -25.26 -3.21 -32.34
N TRP A 164 -24.46 -3.63 -33.32
CA TRP A 164 -23.28 -2.87 -33.75
C TRP A 164 -23.63 -1.45 -34.19
N ASP A 165 -24.74 -1.29 -34.92
CA ASP A 165 -25.19 0.01 -35.43
C ASP A 165 -25.58 0.94 -34.28
N GLU A 166 -26.28 0.43 -33.26
CA GLU A 166 -26.59 1.21 -32.05
C GLU A 166 -25.33 1.60 -31.26
N TYR A 167 -24.35 0.70 -31.20
CA TYR A 167 -23.08 0.97 -30.52
C TYR A 167 -22.25 2.05 -31.22
N VAL A 168 -22.12 1.98 -32.56
CA VAL A 168 -21.23 2.87 -33.31
C VAL A 168 -21.78 4.30 -33.43
N VAL A 169 -23.10 4.47 -33.40
CA VAL A 169 -23.75 5.79 -33.46
C VAL A 169 -23.96 6.43 -32.07
N ALA A 170 -23.57 5.74 -31.00
CA ALA A 170 -23.74 6.24 -29.65
C ALA A 170 -22.98 7.56 -29.41
N PRO A 171 -23.59 8.55 -28.72
CA PRO A 171 -22.92 9.79 -28.38
C PRO A 171 -21.65 9.54 -27.54
N SER A 172 -20.64 10.39 -27.72
CA SER A 172 -19.42 10.34 -26.91
C SER A 172 -19.73 10.41 -25.41
N GLY A 173 -19.39 9.36 -24.67
CA GLY A 173 -19.63 9.26 -23.22
C GLY A 173 -20.91 8.51 -22.84
N GLU A 174 -21.77 8.16 -23.81
CA GLU A 174 -23.04 7.45 -23.62
C GLU A 174 -23.03 6.09 -24.36
N CYS A 175 -21.89 5.42 -24.38
CA CYS A 175 -21.77 4.11 -25.03
C CYS A 175 -22.71 3.08 -24.35
N PRO A 176 -23.46 2.29 -25.13
CA PRO A 176 -24.31 1.24 -24.60
C PRO A 176 -23.53 0.23 -23.76
N LEU A 177 -24.11 -0.23 -22.64
CA LEU A 177 -23.47 -1.16 -21.73
C LEU A 177 -23.54 -2.60 -22.27
N LEU A 178 -22.40 -3.16 -22.65
CA LEU A 178 -22.30 -4.54 -23.20
C LEU A 178 -22.11 -5.63 -22.13
N GLY A 179 -21.78 -5.25 -20.88
CA GLY A 179 -21.45 -6.17 -19.79
C GLY A 179 -22.50 -6.25 -18.69
N ARG A 180 -22.09 -6.72 -17.50
CA ARG A 180 -22.93 -6.68 -16.30
C ARG A 180 -23.26 -5.24 -15.92
N ASN A 181 -24.46 -5.02 -15.40
CA ASN A 181 -24.85 -3.75 -14.80
C ASN A 181 -23.85 -3.37 -13.69
N LEU A 182 -23.31 -2.15 -13.78
CA LEU A 182 -22.32 -1.64 -12.83
C LEU A 182 -22.94 -1.55 -11.43
N VAL A 183 -22.38 -2.28 -10.48
CA VAL A 183 -22.73 -2.20 -9.05
C VAL A 183 -21.55 -1.56 -8.35
N TYR A 184 -21.57 -0.24 -8.24
CA TYR A 184 -20.48 0.51 -7.62
C TYR A 184 -20.96 1.39 -6.48
N LYS A 185 -20.03 1.68 -5.58
CA LYS A 185 -20.20 2.62 -4.48
C LYS A 185 -19.01 3.56 -4.45
N GLU A 186 -19.31 4.85 -4.45
CA GLU A 186 -18.32 5.89 -4.17
C GLU A 186 -18.48 6.38 -2.74
N SER A 187 -17.35 6.66 -2.09
CA SER A 187 -17.33 7.28 -0.77
C SER A 187 -16.19 8.28 -0.72
N SER A 188 -16.55 9.50 -0.34
CA SER A 188 -15.63 10.57 -0.01
C SER A 188 -15.70 10.82 1.50
N LYS A 189 -14.54 10.77 2.17
CA LYS A 189 -14.44 11.01 3.61
C LYS A 189 -13.26 11.92 3.90
N SER A 190 -13.50 12.98 4.66
CA SER A 190 -12.44 13.83 5.20
C SER A 190 -11.76 13.15 6.37
N PHE A 191 -10.44 13.23 6.42
CA PHE A 191 -9.64 12.64 7.49
C PHE A 191 -8.72 13.69 8.11
N LYS A 192 -8.50 13.54 9.42
CA LYS A 192 -7.44 14.27 10.11
C LYS A 192 -6.18 13.41 10.04
N ALA A 193 -5.13 13.94 9.44
CA ALA A 193 -3.79 13.38 9.49
C ALA A 193 -2.88 14.28 10.32
N THR A 194 -1.78 13.71 10.77
CA THR A 194 -0.72 14.45 11.47
C THR A 194 0.62 14.14 10.84
N VAL A 195 1.50 15.13 10.84
CA VAL A 195 2.89 14.98 10.45
C VAL A 195 3.76 15.68 11.48
N ALA A 196 4.85 15.04 11.88
CA ALA A 196 5.88 15.64 12.72
C ALA A 196 7.10 15.94 11.85
N MET A 197 7.51 17.20 11.84
CA MET A 197 8.61 17.71 11.01
C MET A 197 9.81 18.04 11.90
N SER A 198 10.98 17.53 11.56
CA SER A 198 12.22 17.84 12.27
C SER A 198 13.17 18.63 11.36
N PRO A 199 13.57 19.85 11.74
CA PRO A 199 14.53 20.64 10.97
C PRO A 199 15.96 20.10 11.09
N ASP A 200 16.25 19.40 12.18
CA ASP A 200 17.59 18.89 12.51
C ASP A 200 17.82 17.46 12.01
N PHE A 201 16.87 16.91 11.24
CA PHE A 201 17.03 15.57 10.69
C PHE A 201 18.07 15.58 9.57
N PRO A 202 19.03 14.64 9.58
CA PRO A 202 20.16 14.64 8.65
C PRO A 202 19.82 14.27 7.20
N LEU A 203 18.68 13.61 6.94
CA LEU A 203 18.22 13.35 5.57
C LEU A 203 17.35 14.48 5.05
N THR A 204 17.46 14.73 3.75
CA THR A 204 16.53 15.60 3.03
C THR A 204 15.35 14.81 2.47
N VAL A 205 14.26 15.52 2.18
CA VAL A 205 13.08 14.97 1.51
C VAL A 205 13.45 14.39 0.12
N ASP A 206 14.34 15.05 -0.62
CA ASP A 206 14.78 14.59 -1.95
C ASP A 206 15.55 13.26 -1.88
N MET A 207 16.40 13.09 -0.87
CA MET A 207 17.11 11.82 -0.65
C MET A 207 16.12 10.69 -0.34
N LEU A 208 15.08 10.94 0.46
CA LEU A 208 14.03 9.96 0.71
C LEU A 208 13.30 9.58 -0.58
N LEU A 209 12.94 10.55 -1.43
CA LEU A 209 12.28 10.28 -2.72
C LEU A 209 13.11 9.37 -3.63
N ASN A 210 14.43 9.57 -3.66
CA ASN A 210 15.34 8.72 -4.42
C ASN A 210 15.37 7.27 -3.89
N VAL A 211 15.37 7.08 -2.56
CA VAL A 211 15.29 5.75 -1.95
C VAL A 211 13.93 5.09 -2.26
N LEU A 212 12.84 5.86 -2.17
CA LEU A 212 11.49 5.39 -2.49
C LEU A 212 11.34 4.99 -3.96
N GLU A 213 12.14 5.58 -4.87
CA GLU A 213 12.16 5.22 -6.30
C GLU A 213 12.69 3.80 -6.56
N VAL A 214 13.72 3.40 -5.83
CA VAL A 214 14.32 2.09 -6.00
C VAL A 214 13.37 0.98 -5.53
N ILE A 215 12.55 1.27 -4.52
CA ILE A 215 11.61 0.32 -3.92
C ILE A 215 10.16 0.50 -4.42
N THR A 216 9.96 1.28 -5.50
CA THR A 216 8.65 1.52 -6.13
C THR A 216 7.89 0.25 -6.57
N PRO A 217 8.53 -0.89 -6.92
CA PRO A 217 7.79 -2.12 -7.23
C PRO A 217 6.82 -2.55 -6.10
N PHE A 218 7.03 -2.10 -4.86
CA PHE A 218 6.14 -2.41 -3.74
C PHE A 218 4.98 -1.41 -3.66
N LYS A 219 3.77 -1.89 -3.98
CA LYS A 219 2.50 -1.13 -4.04
C LYS A 219 2.26 -0.26 -2.79
N HIS A 220 2.72 -0.67 -1.60
CA HIS A 220 2.49 0.05 -0.33
C HIS A 220 3.31 1.34 -0.14
N LEU A 221 4.48 1.46 -0.79
CA LEU A 221 5.39 2.60 -0.61
C LEU A 221 5.10 3.75 -1.58
N SER A 222 4.35 3.46 -2.64
CA SER A 222 3.86 4.45 -3.61
C SER A 222 3.05 5.58 -2.94
N LYS A 223 2.22 5.25 -1.95
CA LYS A 223 1.41 6.22 -1.19
C LYS A 223 2.26 7.15 -0.33
N LEU A 224 3.32 6.61 0.29
CA LEU A 224 4.30 7.43 1.02
C LEU A 224 5.01 8.39 0.07
N ARG A 225 5.45 7.92 -1.11
CA ARG A 225 6.06 8.78 -2.13
C ARG A 225 5.12 9.92 -2.54
N GLN A 226 3.86 9.61 -2.87
CA GLN A 226 2.85 10.62 -3.20
C GLN A 226 2.66 11.65 -2.08
N PHE A 227 2.69 11.20 -0.82
CA PHE A 227 2.59 12.09 0.33
C PHE A 227 3.81 13.02 0.45
N VAL A 228 5.01 12.47 0.32
CA VAL A 228 6.27 13.23 0.44
C VAL A 228 6.44 14.25 -0.70
N LEU A 229 5.90 13.94 -1.89
CA LEU A 229 5.86 14.88 -3.04
C LEU A 229 4.94 16.10 -2.82
N MET A 230 4.13 16.11 -1.75
CA MET A 230 3.35 17.30 -1.39
C MET A 230 4.25 18.40 -0.84
N LYS A 231 3.76 19.66 -0.84
CA LYS A 231 4.45 20.77 -0.16
C LYS A 231 4.34 20.62 1.36
N LEU A 232 5.19 19.77 1.93
CA LEU A 232 5.30 19.60 3.37
C LEU A 232 5.78 20.90 4.05
N PRO A 233 5.51 21.08 5.35
CA PRO A 233 6.14 22.15 6.13
C PRO A 233 7.68 22.02 6.14
N PRO A 234 8.43 23.03 6.61
CA PRO A 234 9.88 22.97 6.66
C PRO A 234 10.42 21.81 7.51
N GLY A 235 11.51 21.18 7.06
CA GLY A 235 12.18 20.06 7.73
C GLY A 235 11.89 18.70 7.09
N PHE A 236 12.26 17.62 7.78
CA PHE A 236 12.05 16.24 7.35
C PHE A 236 10.87 15.58 8.10
N PRO A 237 9.99 14.82 7.43
CA PRO A 237 8.83 14.20 8.07
C PRO A 237 9.21 12.95 8.89
N VAL A 238 9.67 13.15 10.12
CA VAL A 238 10.08 12.07 11.03
C VAL A 238 8.92 11.21 11.56
N LYS A 239 7.67 11.68 11.44
CA LYS A 239 6.48 10.87 11.73
C LYS A 239 5.31 11.29 10.84
N ILE A 240 4.60 10.32 10.28
CA ILE A 240 3.44 10.53 9.40
C ILE A 240 2.32 9.58 9.83
N ASP A 241 1.14 10.12 10.13
CA ASP A 241 -0.07 9.34 10.39
C ASP A 241 -1.11 9.69 9.30
N ILE A 242 -1.29 8.79 8.31
CA ILE A 242 -2.18 9.00 7.16
C ILE A 242 -3.14 7.82 6.93
N PRO A 243 -4.39 8.07 6.53
CA PRO A 243 -5.33 7.01 6.14
C PRO A 243 -4.89 6.40 4.81
N ILE A 244 -4.85 5.07 4.73
CA ILE A 244 -4.51 4.34 3.50
C ILE A 244 -5.71 3.66 2.86
N LEU A 245 -6.70 3.25 3.67
CA LEU A 245 -7.97 2.66 3.28
C LEU A 245 -9.06 3.17 4.26
N PRO A 246 -10.36 3.02 3.94
CA PRO A 246 -11.39 3.16 4.96
C PRO A 246 -11.02 2.33 6.19
N THR A 247 -11.16 2.92 7.39
CA THR A 247 -10.85 2.32 8.71
C THR A 247 -9.39 1.92 8.98
N VAL A 248 -8.46 2.13 8.03
CA VAL A 248 -7.02 1.80 8.21
C VAL A 248 -6.14 3.04 8.08
N THR A 249 -5.38 3.33 9.13
CA THR A 249 -4.38 4.40 9.18
C THR A 249 -2.98 3.79 9.17
N ALA A 250 -2.14 4.23 8.24
CA ALA A 250 -0.72 3.95 8.25
C ALA A 250 0.01 4.95 9.14
N LYS A 251 0.87 4.44 10.00
CA LYS A 251 1.78 5.21 10.84
C LYS A 251 3.21 4.90 10.44
N ILE A 252 3.93 5.92 10.03
CA ILE A 252 5.32 5.83 9.59
C ILE A 252 6.13 6.68 10.56
N THR A 253 7.22 6.17 11.08
CA THR A 253 8.03 6.87 12.09
C THR A 253 9.50 6.54 11.90
N PHE A 254 10.33 7.57 11.82
CA PHE A 254 11.78 7.48 11.79
C PHE A 254 12.27 7.61 13.23
N GLN A 255 12.64 6.48 13.83
CA GLN A 255 13.01 6.43 15.25
C GLN A 255 14.49 6.74 15.46
N GLU A 256 15.35 6.18 14.62
CA GLU A 256 16.79 6.32 14.73
C GLU A 256 17.39 6.54 13.35
N PHE A 257 18.47 7.32 13.29
CA PHE A 257 19.25 7.51 12.09
C PHE A 257 20.71 7.72 12.47
N ALA A 258 21.61 7.02 11.77
CA ALA A 258 23.05 7.21 11.91
C ALA A 258 23.71 7.07 10.53
N PHE A 259 24.65 7.97 10.23
CA PHE A 259 25.59 7.74 9.13
C PHE A 259 26.62 6.71 9.59
N ARG A 260 26.71 5.61 8.86
CA ARG A 260 27.67 4.54 9.12
C ARG A 260 28.47 4.26 7.86
N ASN A 261 29.79 4.27 8.01
CA ASN A 261 30.75 3.87 6.96
C ASN A 261 31.41 2.52 7.29
N ASP A 262 31.04 1.94 8.44
CA ASP A 262 31.57 0.73 9.04
C ASP A 262 30.58 -0.43 8.94
N ILE A 263 29.75 -0.43 7.89
CA ILE A 263 28.82 -1.53 7.61
C ILE A 263 29.59 -2.60 6.84
N ASP A 264 29.54 -3.82 7.33
CA ASP A 264 30.19 -4.96 6.69
C ASP A 264 29.67 -5.15 5.25
N PRO A 265 30.54 -5.12 4.22
CA PRO A 265 30.15 -5.38 2.84
C PRO A 265 29.46 -6.72 2.61
N GLU A 266 29.67 -7.71 3.48
CA GLU A 266 29.01 -9.02 3.39
C GLU A 266 27.49 -8.92 3.61
N LEU A 267 27.00 -7.90 4.34
CA LEU A 267 25.56 -7.66 4.54
C LEU A 267 24.83 -7.28 3.25
N PHE A 268 25.56 -6.88 2.22
CA PHE A 268 25.01 -6.53 0.90
C PHE A 268 25.16 -7.65 -0.13
N GLN A 269 25.49 -8.86 0.34
CA GLN A 269 25.58 -10.06 -0.48
C GLN A 269 24.57 -11.10 -0.02
N VAL A 270 24.19 -12.00 -0.92
CA VAL A 270 23.39 -13.16 -0.54
C VAL A 270 24.28 -14.13 0.24
N PRO A 271 23.92 -14.52 1.47
CA PRO A 271 24.74 -15.45 2.24
C PRO A 271 24.87 -16.80 1.53
N SER A 272 26.04 -17.44 1.65
CA SER A 272 26.35 -18.67 0.93
C SER A 272 25.50 -19.89 1.31
N ASP A 273 24.84 -19.85 2.48
CA ASP A 273 23.94 -20.88 2.98
C ASP A 273 22.48 -20.67 2.60
N TYR A 274 22.18 -19.66 1.77
CA TYR A 274 20.84 -19.39 1.25
C TYR A 274 20.63 -20.07 -0.10
N PHE A 275 19.40 -20.52 -0.35
CA PHE A 275 19.01 -21.18 -1.58
C PHE A 275 18.11 -20.27 -2.43
N GLU A 276 18.31 -20.26 -3.74
CA GLU A 276 17.41 -19.56 -4.65
C GLU A 276 16.09 -20.32 -4.69
N ASP A 277 14.97 -19.67 -4.38
CA ASP A 277 13.65 -20.27 -4.55
C ASP A 277 13.27 -20.24 -6.04
N PRO A 278 13.18 -21.39 -6.74
CA PRO A 278 12.83 -21.41 -8.15
C PRO A 278 11.32 -21.34 -8.41
N MET A 279 10.49 -21.46 -7.36
CA MET A 279 9.02 -21.57 -7.45
C MET A 279 8.30 -20.23 -7.25
N ARG A 280 9.03 -19.15 -6.97
CA ARG A 280 8.52 -17.79 -6.82
C ARG A 280 9.29 -16.83 -7.74
#